data_AF-A0AA43J5N2-F1
#
_entry.id   AF-A0AA43J5N2-F1
#
_cell.length_a   1.000
_cell.length_b   1.000
_cell.length_c   1.000
_cell.angle_alpha   90.00
_cell.angle_beta   90.00
_cell.angle_gamma   90.00
#
_symmetry.space_group_name_H-M   'P 1'
#
loop_
_entity.id
_entity.type
_entity.pdbx_description
1 polymer ?
#
loop_
_entity_poly.entity_id
_entity_poly.type
_entity_poly.pdbx_seq_one_letter_code
_entity_poly.pdbx_strand_id
1 'polypeptide(L)' 'MNRAVTAAVLVGVLLIVAGAIGAQDNGQHPVAEFVETTFDFGEVFEQAEYRHVFVVRNRGKADLLIEDVKPG' A
#
# COMPACT_ATOMS: atom_id res chain seq x y z
N MET A 1 -8.05 25.21 -44.16
CA MET A 1 -8.22 24.51 -42.86
C MET A 1 -6.97 23.68 -42.64
N ASN A 2 -6.13 24.07 -41.68
CA ASN A 2 -4.69 23.80 -41.70
C ASN A 2 -4.37 22.45 -41.06
N ARG A 3 -3.90 21.48 -41.85
CA ARG A 3 -3.53 20.11 -41.42
C ARG A 3 -2.57 20.10 -40.21
N ALA A 4 -1.73 21.13 -40.09
CA ALA A 4 -0.82 21.33 -38.97
C ALA A 4 -1.54 21.64 -37.64
N VAL A 5 -2.65 22.39 -37.69
CA VAL A 5 -3.46 22.70 -36.50
C VAL A 5 -4.20 21.45 -36.04
N THR A 6 -4.72 20.66 -36.98
CA THR A 6 -5.38 19.38 -36.67
C THR A 6 -4.41 18.38 -36.04
N ALA A 7 -3.16 18.30 -36.53
CA ALA A 7 -2.14 17.43 -35.96
C ALA A 7 -1.68 17.89 -34.56
N ALA A 8 -1.49 19.20 -34.35
CA ALA A 8 -1.10 19.75 -33.05
C ALA A 8 -2.18 19.54 -31.97
N VAL A 9 -3.46 19.67 -32.33
CA VAL A 9 -4.58 19.38 -31.43
C VAL A 9 -4.65 17.89 -31.08
N LEU A 10 -4.43 17.00 -32.05
CA LEU A 10 -4.41 15.54 -31.82
C LEU A 10 -3.26 15.10 -30.89
N VAL A 11 -2.06 15.65 -31.09
CA VAL A 11 -0.90 15.35 -30.22
C VAL A 11 -1.08 15.92 -28.82
N GLY A 12 -1.65 17.13 -28.70
CA GLY A 12 -1.97 17.74 -27.41
C GLY A 12 -3.01 16.96 -26.61
N VAL A 13 -4.04 16.43 -27.28
CA VAL A 13 -5.06 15.57 -26.64
C VAL A 13 -4.47 14.22 -26.21
N LEU A 14 -3.59 13.63 -27.01
CA LEU A 14 -2.97 12.33 -26.69
C LEU A 14 -2.08 12.39 -25.43
N LEU A 15 -1.37 13.50 -25.21
CA LEU A 15 -0.50 13.69 -24.04
C LEU A 15 -1.27 13.88 -22.73
N ILE A 16 -2.49 14.43 -22.77
CA ILE A 16 -3.34 14.58 -21.59
C ILE A 16 -3.90 13.23 -21.12
N VAL A 17 -4.16 12.30 -22.05
CA VAL A 17 -4.68 10.96 -21.73
C VAL A 17 -3.60 10.05 -21.13
N ALA A 18 -2.34 10.21 -21.52
CA ALA A 18 -1.23 9.39 -21.01
C ALA A 18 -0.92 9.62 -19.52
N GLY A 19 -1.25 10.79 -18.97
CA GLY A 19 -0.99 11.13 -17.56
C GLY A 19 -2.00 10.55 -16.56
N ALA A 20 -3.16 10.05 -17.02
CA ALA A 20 -4.24 9.58 -16.15
C ALA A 20 -4.22 8.06 -15.87
N ILE A 21 -3.24 7.33 -16.41
CA ILE A 21 -3.13 5.86 -16.29
C ILE A 21 -2.27 5.44 -15.10
N GLY A 22 -2.17 6.29 -14.07
CA GLY A 22 -1.70 5.87 -12.76
C GLY A 22 -2.82 5.15 -12.04
N ALA A 23 -2.64 3.85 -11.75
CA ALA A 23 -3.60 3.06 -10.99
C ALA A 23 -4.02 3.80 -9.71
N GLN A 24 -5.24 4.32 -9.70
CA GLN A 24 -5.88 4.82 -8.49
C GLN A 24 -6.24 3.56 -7.69
N ASP A 25 -5.37 3.15 -6.77
CA ASP A 25 -5.74 2.16 -5.76
C ASP A 25 -6.79 2.80 -4.86
N ASN A 26 -8.04 2.62 -5.24
CA ASN A 26 -9.21 3.19 -4.56
C ASN A 26 -9.48 2.50 -3.21
N GLY A 27 -8.54 1.68 -2.72
CA GLY A 27 -8.63 0.95 -1.47
C GLY A 27 -9.63 -0.20 -1.52
N GLN A 28 -10.03 -0.68 -2.71
CA GLN A 28 -10.98 -1.78 -2.85
C GLN A 28 -10.43 -3.14 -2.35
N HIS A 29 -9.12 -3.26 -2.16
CA HIS A 29 -8.48 -4.48 -1.65
C HIS A 29 -8.07 -4.29 -0.18
N PRO A 30 -7.91 -5.37 0.61
CA PRO A 30 -7.37 -5.24 1.96
C PRO A 30 -5.92 -4.79 1.89
N VAL A 31 -5.50 -3.93 2.84
CA VAL A 31 -4.13 -3.41 2.91
C VAL A 31 -3.65 -3.57 4.35
N ALA A 32 -2.73 -4.51 4.58
CA ALA A 32 -2.12 -4.70 5.89
C ALA A 32 -1.00 -3.67 6.11
N GLU A 33 -1.14 -2.86 7.15
CA GLU A 33 -0.11 -1.96 7.65
C GLU A 33 0.42 -2.52 8.98
N PHE A 34 1.72 -2.77 9.04
CA PHE A 34 2.42 -3.18 10.26
C PHE A 34 3.06 -1.94 10.88
N VAL A 35 2.72 -1.64 12.14
CA VAL A 35 3.30 -0.49 12.86
C VAL A 35 4.80 -0.70 13.07
N GLU A 36 5.18 -1.95 13.34
CA GLU A 36 6.54 -2.42 13.43
C GLU A 36 6.59 -3.89 12.97
N THR A 37 7.74 -4.31 12.45
CA THR A 37 7.95 -5.70 11.97
C THR A 37 8.95 -6.46 12.83
N THR A 38 9.64 -5.76 13.72
CA THR A 38 10.70 -6.32 14.56
C THR A 38 10.64 -5.63 15.91
N PHE A 39 10.79 -6.41 16.97
CA PHE A 39 10.92 -5.90 18.32
C PHE A 39 12.11 -6.58 19.00
N ASP A 40 12.95 -5.81 19.67
CA ASP A 40 14.06 -6.30 20.47
C ASP A 40 13.70 -6.20 21.95
N PHE A 41 13.72 -7.34 22.65
CA PHE A 41 13.48 -7.39 24.08
C PHE A 41 14.65 -6.83 24.91
N GLY A 42 15.83 -6.68 24.31
CA GLY A 42 17.04 -6.20 24.98
C GLY A 42 17.52 -7.17 26.06
N GLU A 43 17.94 -6.61 27.20
CA GLU A 43 18.36 -7.39 28.35
C GLU A 43 17.14 -8.00 29.07
N VAL A 44 17.11 -9.34 29.14
CA VAL A 44 16.08 -10.10 29.83
C VAL A 44 16.64 -10.78 31.07
N PHE A 45 15.86 -10.83 32.14
CA PHE A 45 16.23 -11.44 33.41
C PHE A 45 15.48 -12.75 33.63
N GLU A 46 16.12 -13.68 34.34
CA GLU A 46 15.49 -14.95 34.70
C GLU A 46 14.22 -14.73 35.53
N GLN A 47 13.24 -15.62 35.33
CA GLN A 47 11.95 -15.63 36.03
C GLN A 47 11.03 -14.43 35.75
N ALA A 48 11.38 -13.55 34.82
CA ALA A 48 10.50 -12.47 34.35
C ALA A 48 9.76 -12.88 33.06
N GLU A 49 8.49 -12.51 32.97
CA GLU A 49 7.69 -12.69 31.76
C GLU A 49 7.72 -11.41 30.92
N TYR A 50 8.19 -11.52 29.68
CA TYR A 50 8.23 -10.42 28.73
C TYR A 50 7.18 -10.65 27.64
N ARG A 51 6.40 -9.60 27.35
CA ARG A 51 5.38 -9.64 26.29
C ARG A 51 5.51 -8.42 25.41
N HIS A 52 5.34 -8.63 24.11
CA HIS A 52 5.23 -7.56 23.13
C HIS A 52 4.08 -7.89 22.18
N VAL A 53 3.38 -6.86 21.70
CA VAL A 53 2.20 -6.99 20.84
C VAL A 53 2.45 -6.24 19.54
N PHE A 54 2.52 -6.97 18.44
CA PHE A 54 2.51 -6.39 17.11
C PHE A 54 1.09 -5.94 16.73
N VAL A 55 0.98 -4.74 16.17
CA VAL A 55 -0.30 -4.18 15.71
C VAL A 55 -0.35 -4.21 14.19
N VAL A 56 -1.34 -4.91 13.65
CA VAL A 56 -1.67 -4.93 12.23
C VAL A 56 -2.95 -4.13 12.01
N ARG A 57 -2.93 -3.19 11.05
CA ARG A 57 -4.09 -2.37 10.69
C ARG A 57 -4.50 -2.65 9.26
N ASN A 58 -5.80 -2.86 9.04
CA ASN A 58 -6.35 -2.86 7.69
C ASN A 58 -6.62 -1.42 7.25
N ARG A 59 -5.88 -0.92 6.26
CA ARG A 59 -6.07 0.39 5.64
C ARG A 59 -6.88 0.34 4.35
N GLY A 60 -7.18 -0.88 3.89
CA GLY A 60 -8.07 -1.15 2.78
C GLY A 60 -9.54 -1.02 3.19
N LYS A 61 -10.43 -1.12 2.21
CA LYS A 61 -11.89 -1.10 2.40
C LYS A 61 -12.51 -2.49 2.37
N ALA A 62 -11.78 -3.49 1.88
CA ALA A 62 -12.18 -4.89 1.96
C ALA A 62 -11.63 -5.56 3.22
N ASP A 63 -12.27 -6.64 3.66
CA ASP A 63 -11.88 -7.37 4.85
C ASP A 63 -10.48 -7.97 4.73
N LEU A 64 -9.65 -7.75 5.76
CA LEU A 64 -8.34 -8.38 5.89
C LEU A 64 -8.50 -9.68 6.68
N LEU A 65 -8.48 -10.82 5.98
CA LEU A 65 -8.48 -12.14 6.58
C LEU A 65 -7.03 -12.57 6.88
N ILE A 66 -6.74 -12.93 8.12
CA ILE A 66 -5.46 -13.53 8.52
C ILE A 66 -5.66 -15.03 8.60
N GLU A 67 -5.01 -15.78 7.70
CA GLU A 67 -5.21 -17.23 7.56
C GLU A 67 -4.19 -18.06 8.35
N ASP A 68 -2.96 -17.55 8.50
CA ASP A 68 -1.86 -18.28 9.13
C ASP A 68 -0.93 -17.32 9.89
N VAL A 69 -0.46 -17.76 11.06
CA VAL A 69 0.49 -17.03 11.91
C VAL A 69 1.55 -18.01 12.37
N LYS A 70 2.80 -17.78 11.96
CA LYS A 70 3.93 -18.64 12.30
C LYS A 70 4.87 -17.95 13.29
N PRO A 71 5.34 -18.66 14.32
CA PRO A 71 6.53 -18.22 15.04
C PRO A 71 7.73 -18.24 14.08
N GLY A 72 8.59 -17.23 14.19
CA GLY A 72 9.88 -17.16 13.47
C GLY A 72 10.93 -18.08 14.05
#